data_AF-A0A8S3J6B8-F1
#
_entry.id   AF-A0A8S3J6B8-F1
#
_cell.length_a   1.000
_cell.length_b   1.000
_cell.length_c   1.000
_cell.angle_alpha   90.00
_cell.angle_beta   90.00
_cell.angle_gamma   90.00
#
_symmetry.space_group_name_H-M   'P 1'
#
loop_
_entity.id
_entity.type
_entity.pdbx_description
1 polymer ?
#
loop_
_entity_poly.entity_id
_entity_poly.type
_entity_poly.pdbx_seq_one_letter_code
_entity_poly.pdbx_strand_id
1 'polypeptide(L)'
;QLRLPLHHIIKYLFAQPQNRNFAEQQIKDIEAELIRFRRVIYYEALLKFINENSKCALKPDEQNSLDSLKHLTKKTGRFTDIDKENFDSLIKTLENLYNLPGLGITENERVAIVAALNLKKGHWYVCPKGHPYVITECGGANQESLCPECREKIGGQKHQLLSTNRHFDLMDNSQYAAWSDQANLNFIPQNI
;
A
#
# COMPACT_ATOMS: atom_id res chain seq x y z
N GLN A 1 3.52 14.09 17.53
CA GLN A 1 2.36 13.58 18.30
C GLN A 1 1.15 13.44 17.35
N LEU A 2 0.90 12.25 16.80
CA LEU A 2 -0.20 11.94 15.85
C LEU A 2 -1.47 11.39 16.54
N ARG A 3 -1.60 11.57 17.87
CA ARG A 3 -2.61 10.87 18.70
C ARG A 3 -4.03 11.46 18.68
N LEU A 4 -4.31 12.51 17.90
CA LEU A 4 -5.47 13.37 18.19
C LEU A 4 -6.77 13.09 17.43
N PRO A 5 -6.84 12.50 16.22
CA PRO A 5 -8.15 12.24 15.59
C PRO A 5 -8.75 10.87 15.93
N LEU A 6 -7.98 9.80 15.69
CA LEU A 6 -8.49 8.42 15.84
C LEU A 6 -8.79 8.03 17.27
N HIS A 7 -7.98 8.52 18.23
CA HIS A 7 -8.22 8.28 19.65
C HIS A 7 -9.54 8.91 20.11
N HIS A 8 -9.93 10.05 19.55
CA HIS A 8 -11.22 10.67 19.85
C HIS A 8 -12.38 9.91 19.21
N ILE A 9 -12.23 9.40 17.98
CA ILE A 9 -13.25 8.55 17.35
C ILE A 9 -13.41 7.25 18.14
N ILE A 10 -12.31 6.58 18.50
CA ILE A 10 -12.30 5.36 19.29
C ILE A 10 -12.90 5.59 20.69
N LYS A 11 -12.49 6.65 21.38
CA LYS A 11 -13.09 7.03 22.67
C LYS A 11 -14.58 7.33 22.53
N TYR A 12 -14.97 8.05 21.49
CA TYR A 12 -16.37 8.36 21.21
C TYR A 12 -17.18 7.07 21.02
N LEU A 13 -16.66 6.12 20.24
CA LEU A 13 -17.28 4.82 19.99
C LEU A 13 -17.39 3.98 21.28
N PHE A 14 -16.32 3.89 22.08
CA PHE A 14 -16.32 3.13 23.32
C PHE A 14 -17.10 3.78 24.47
N ALA A 15 -17.33 5.10 24.41
CA ALA A 15 -18.19 5.80 25.36
C ALA A 15 -19.69 5.60 25.07
N GLN A 16 -20.07 4.95 23.96
CA GLN A 16 -21.46 4.67 23.65
C GLN A 16 -21.98 3.42 24.38
N PRO A 17 -23.25 3.39 24.80
CA PRO A 17 -23.86 2.21 25.38
C PRO A 17 -23.92 1.05 24.36
N GLN A 18 -23.73 -0.20 24.83
CA GLN A 18 -23.56 -1.41 24.00
C GLN A 18 -24.75 -1.77 23.09
N ASN A 19 -25.88 -1.06 23.18
CA ASN A 19 -27.13 -1.34 22.46
C ASN A 19 -27.60 -0.20 21.53
N ARG A 20 -26.69 0.68 21.10
CA ARG A 20 -27.03 1.81 20.21
C ARG A 20 -26.93 1.42 18.74
N ASN A 21 -28.00 1.66 17.97
CA ASN A 21 -27.92 1.72 16.52
C ASN A 21 -27.31 3.06 16.10
N PHE A 22 -26.19 3.02 15.38
CA PHE A 22 -25.66 4.22 14.73
C PHE A 22 -26.61 4.63 13.60
N ALA A 23 -26.90 5.93 13.48
CA ALA A 23 -27.58 6.43 12.29
C ALA A 23 -26.66 6.25 11.08
N GLU A 24 -27.23 5.94 9.92
CA GLU A 24 -26.46 5.73 8.68
C GLU A 24 -25.51 6.90 8.37
N GLN A 25 -25.94 8.13 8.67
CA GLN A 25 -25.13 9.33 8.51
C GLN A 25 -23.88 9.34 9.42
N GLN A 26 -23.99 8.84 10.66
CA GLN A 26 -22.85 8.76 11.58
C GLN A 26 -21.83 7.74 11.12
N ILE A 27 -22.29 6.61 10.57
CA ILE A 27 -21.41 5.59 9.98
C ILE A 27 -20.63 6.20 8.82
N LYS A 28 -21.33 6.88 7.90
CA LYS A 28 -20.70 7.57 6.74
C LYS A 28 -19.67 8.61 7.17
N ASP A 29 -19.95 9.37 8.23
CA ASP A 29 -19.01 10.38 8.73
C ASP A 29 -17.75 9.74 9.35
N ILE A 30 -17.91 8.62 10.07
CA ILE A 30 -16.77 7.85 10.61
C ILE A 30 -15.95 7.24 9.47
N GLU A 31 -16.60 6.65 8.48
CA GLU A 31 -15.92 6.08 7.31
C GLU A 31 -15.13 7.15 6.55
N ALA A 32 -15.71 8.34 6.34
CA ALA A 32 -15.02 9.47 5.71
C ALA A 32 -13.76 9.89 6.50
N GLU A 33 -13.82 9.85 7.83
CA GLU A 33 -12.68 10.16 8.68
C GLU A 33 -11.59 9.06 8.68
N LEU A 34 -11.98 7.78 8.59
CA LEU A 34 -11.03 6.68 8.39
C LEU A 34 -10.33 6.78 7.02
N ILE A 35 -11.10 7.14 5.98
CA ILE A 35 -10.61 7.44 4.63
C ILE A 35 -9.59 8.58 4.65
N ARG A 36 -9.88 9.66 5.38
CA ARG A 36 -8.96 10.79 5.57
C ARG A 36 -7.70 10.34 6.31
N PHE A 37 -7.83 9.56 7.39
CA PHE A 37 -6.68 9.07 8.14
C PHE A 37 -5.75 8.18 7.31
N ARG A 38 -6.31 7.26 6.52
CA ARG A 38 -5.54 6.44 5.58
C ARG A 38 -4.74 7.31 4.60
N ARG A 39 -5.34 8.39 4.10
CA ARG A 39 -4.66 9.37 3.24
C ARG A 39 -3.55 10.13 3.96
N VAL A 40 -3.72 10.48 5.24
CA VAL A 40 -2.63 11.07 6.05
C VAL A 40 -1.46 10.09 6.15
N ILE A 41 -1.70 8.81 6.45
CA ILE A 41 -0.63 7.81 6.51
C ILE A 41 0.11 7.73 5.18
N TYR A 42 -0.63 7.64 4.08
CA TYR A 42 -0.06 7.58 2.74
C TYR A 42 0.79 8.82 2.43
N TYR A 43 0.27 10.01 2.71
CA TYR A 43 0.99 11.28 2.51
C TYR A 43 2.29 11.34 3.32
N GLU A 44 2.30 10.91 4.59
CA GLU A 44 3.52 10.87 5.41
C GLU A 44 4.55 9.87 4.87
N ALA A 45 4.10 8.71 4.38
CA ALA A 45 4.98 7.73 3.73
C ALA A 45 5.59 8.28 2.42
N LEU A 46 4.78 8.98 1.62
CA LEU A 46 5.22 9.64 0.40
C LEU A 46 6.26 10.73 0.68
N LEU A 47 5.99 11.61 1.66
CA LEU A 47 6.93 12.65 2.07
C LEU A 47 8.29 12.07 2.46
N LYS A 48 8.29 10.99 3.24
CA LYS A 48 9.51 10.30 3.63
C LYS A 48 10.27 9.79 2.40
N PHE A 49 9.59 9.10 1.49
CA PHE A 49 10.19 8.60 0.26
C PHE A 49 10.82 9.72 -0.57
N ILE A 50 10.08 10.81 -0.78
CA ILE A 50 10.56 11.96 -1.56
C ILE A 50 11.80 12.55 -0.88
N ASN A 51 11.77 12.79 0.43
CA ASN A 51 12.93 13.34 1.15
C ASN A 51 14.17 12.44 1.10
N GLU A 52 14.00 11.11 1.11
CA GLU A 52 15.11 10.15 1.04
C GLU A 52 15.71 10.01 -0.37
N ASN A 53 14.91 10.26 -1.42
CA ASN A 53 15.33 10.04 -2.81
C ASN A 53 15.58 11.34 -3.60
N SER A 54 15.10 12.48 -3.12
CA SER A 54 15.33 13.78 -3.74
C SER A 54 16.73 14.29 -3.41
N LYS A 55 17.65 14.18 -4.38
CA LYS A 55 19.01 14.74 -4.28
C LYS A 55 19.07 16.27 -4.44
N CYS A 56 17.99 16.88 -4.92
CA CYS A 56 17.88 18.31 -5.23
C CYS A 56 16.63 18.91 -4.59
N ALA A 57 16.59 20.26 -4.48
CA ALA A 57 15.42 20.99 -4.04
C ALA A 57 14.20 20.68 -4.94
N LEU A 58 13.04 20.54 -4.33
CA LEU A 58 11.75 20.28 -5.00
C LEU A 58 11.44 21.40 -5.99
N LYS A 59 10.89 21.04 -7.14
CA LYS A 59 10.39 22.05 -8.09
C LYS A 59 9.18 22.79 -7.51
N PRO A 60 8.91 24.04 -7.94
CA PRO A 60 7.76 24.79 -7.46
C PRO A 60 6.42 24.05 -7.57
N ASP A 61 6.20 23.32 -8.67
CA ASP A 61 4.96 22.56 -8.90
C ASP A 61 4.81 21.35 -7.95
N GLU A 62 5.93 20.69 -7.63
CA GLU A 62 5.98 19.58 -6.67
C GLU A 62 5.67 20.09 -5.26
N GLN A 63 6.28 21.23 -4.89
CA GLN A 63 6.05 21.89 -3.61
C GLN A 63 4.58 22.33 -3.45
N ASN A 64 3.99 22.92 -4.49
CA ASN A 64 2.57 23.31 -4.50
C ASN A 64 1.63 22.12 -4.30
N SER A 65 1.97 20.97 -4.91
CA SER A 65 1.20 19.74 -4.77
C SER A 65 1.29 19.18 -3.35
N LEU A 66 2.48 19.18 -2.75
CA LEU A 66 2.70 18.77 -1.37
C LEU A 66 2.00 19.69 -0.37
N ASP A 67 2.03 21.00 -0.59
CA ASP A 67 1.36 21.96 0.29
C ASP A 67 -0.17 21.83 0.20
N SER A 68 -0.70 21.52 -0.99
CA SER A 68 -2.12 21.23 -1.19
C SER A 68 -2.55 19.93 -0.49
N LEU A 69 -1.74 18.87 -0.58
CA LEU A 69 -1.96 17.61 0.15
C LEU A 69 -1.89 17.82 1.66
N LYS A 70 -0.94 18.62 2.14
CA LYS A 70 -0.81 19.00 3.55
C LYS A 70 -2.04 19.76 4.04
N HIS A 71 -2.59 20.64 3.22
CA HIS A 71 -3.82 21.36 3.55
C HIS A 71 -5.02 20.41 3.64
N LEU A 72 -5.21 19.53 2.65
CA LEU A 72 -6.31 18.55 2.64
C LEU A 72 -6.25 17.58 3.83
N THR A 73 -5.05 17.13 4.20
CA THR A 73 -4.85 16.20 5.32
C THR A 73 -5.08 16.86 6.69
N LYS A 74 -4.80 18.16 6.82
CA LYS A 74 -4.98 18.93 8.06
C LYS A 74 -6.31 19.66 8.18
N LYS A 75 -7.12 19.68 7.11
CA LYS A 75 -8.44 20.32 7.08
C LYS A 75 -9.28 19.89 8.28
N THR A 76 -9.78 20.88 9.03
CA THR A 76 -10.74 20.67 10.12
C THR A 76 -12.15 20.79 9.55
N GLY A 77 -12.91 19.70 9.58
CA GLY A 77 -14.28 19.65 9.05
C GLY A 77 -14.56 18.35 8.31
N ARG A 78 -15.72 18.27 7.65
CA ARG A 78 -16.12 17.08 6.88
C ARG A 78 -15.16 16.86 5.70
N PHE A 79 -14.65 15.65 5.58
CA PHE A 79 -13.90 15.20 4.42
C PHE A 79 -14.87 14.79 3.32
N THR A 80 -14.92 15.55 2.23
CA THR A 80 -15.92 15.37 1.16
C THR A 80 -15.36 14.52 0.01
N ASP A 81 -16.25 14.04 -0.86
CA ASP A 81 -15.84 13.32 -2.08
C ASP A 81 -14.97 14.19 -3.00
N ILE A 82 -15.22 15.50 -3.04
CA ILE A 82 -14.38 16.45 -3.77
C ILE A 82 -12.96 16.52 -3.16
N ASP A 83 -12.86 16.53 -1.83
CA ASP A 83 -11.54 16.51 -1.16
C ASP A 83 -10.79 15.20 -1.47
N LYS A 84 -11.53 14.09 -1.58
CA LYS A 84 -11.00 12.78 -1.95
C LYS A 84 -10.45 12.78 -3.38
N GLU A 85 -11.23 13.25 -4.35
CA GLU A 85 -10.82 13.35 -5.76
C GLU A 85 -9.61 14.28 -5.93
N ASN A 86 -9.60 15.42 -5.23
CA ASN A 86 -8.47 16.34 -5.22
C ASN A 86 -7.21 15.69 -4.64
N PHE A 87 -7.33 14.94 -3.54
CA PHE A 87 -6.19 14.21 -2.98
C PHE A 87 -5.66 13.17 -3.97
N ASP A 88 -6.55 12.37 -4.55
CA ASP A 88 -6.18 11.25 -5.42
C ASP A 88 -5.52 11.76 -6.72
N SER A 89 -5.96 12.89 -7.27
CA SER A 89 -5.33 13.52 -8.45
C SER A 89 -3.94 14.10 -8.17
N LEU A 90 -3.74 14.73 -6.99
CA LEU A 90 -2.45 15.25 -6.55
C LEU A 90 -1.44 14.11 -6.31
N ILE A 91 -1.86 13.02 -5.65
CA ILE A 91 -1.03 11.83 -5.46
C ILE A 91 -0.61 11.24 -6.79
N LYS A 92 -1.55 11.03 -7.72
CA LYS A 92 -1.24 10.45 -9.03
C LYS A 92 -0.22 11.29 -9.80
N THR A 93 -0.29 12.61 -9.67
CA THR A 93 0.68 13.53 -10.27
C THR A 93 2.07 13.31 -9.68
N LEU A 94 2.19 13.21 -8.36
CA LEU A 94 3.46 12.94 -7.69
C LEU A 94 3.99 11.54 -8.00
N GLU A 95 3.14 10.52 -8.00
CA GLU A 95 3.54 9.14 -8.34
C GLU A 95 4.19 9.07 -9.73
N ASN A 96 3.58 9.73 -10.72
CA ASN A 96 4.13 9.83 -12.08
C ASN A 96 5.47 10.58 -12.12
N LEU A 97 5.61 11.67 -11.36
CA LEU A 97 6.84 12.47 -11.35
C LEU A 97 8.03 11.73 -10.74
N TYR A 98 7.77 10.94 -9.70
CA TYR A 98 8.81 10.23 -8.95
C TYR A 98 9.04 8.79 -9.44
N ASN A 99 8.36 8.35 -10.52
CA ASN A 99 8.32 6.94 -10.95
C ASN A 99 8.13 6.02 -9.74
N LEU A 100 7.18 6.38 -8.89
CA LEU A 100 6.92 5.64 -7.68
C LEU A 100 6.29 4.31 -8.05
N PRO A 101 6.89 3.19 -7.63
CA PRO A 101 6.20 1.93 -7.71
C PRO A 101 4.94 2.01 -6.89
N GLY A 102 3.80 1.74 -7.52
CA GLY A 102 2.49 1.88 -6.94
C GLY A 102 2.38 1.25 -5.55
N LEU A 103 2.42 2.12 -4.53
CA LEU A 103 1.59 1.95 -3.34
C LEU A 103 0.13 2.37 -3.64
N GLY A 104 -0.14 2.85 -4.86
CA GLY A 104 -1.38 3.43 -5.36
C GLY A 104 -2.45 2.45 -5.85
N ILE A 105 -2.47 1.21 -5.39
CA ILE A 105 -3.67 0.36 -5.52
C ILE A 105 -4.57 0.55 -4.30
N THR A 106 -5.84 0.86 -4.54
CA THR A 106 -6.85 0.81 -3.48
C THR A 106 -7.02 -0.62 -2.98
N GLU A 107 -7.60 -0.80 -1.80
CA GLU A 107 -7.84 -2.13 -1.26
C GLU A 107 -8.77 -2.96 -2.18
N ASN A 108 -9.75 -2.31 -2.81
CA ASN A 108 -10.64 -2.97 -3.75
C ASN A 108 -9.91 -3.43 -5.02
N GLU A 109 -9.01 -2.60 -5.56
CA GLU A 109 -8.18 -2.98 -6.71
C GLU A 109 -7.22 -4.10 -6.36
N ARG A 110 -6.58 -4.04 -5.18
CA ARG A 110 -5.73 -5.12 -4.68
C ARG A 110 -6.50 -6.45 -4.64
N VAL A 111 -7.68 -6.46 -4.03
CA VAL A 111 -8.54 -7.64 -3.95
C VAL A 111 -8.94 -8.13 -5.34
N ALA A 112 -9.33 -7.24 -6.26
CA ALA A 112 -9.72 -7.60 -7.62
C ALA A 112 -8.55 -8.20 -8.42
N ILE A 113 -7.35 -7.63 -8.32
CA ILE A 113 -6.14 -8.13 -9.00
C ILE A 113 -5.77 -9.52 -8.48
N VAL A 114 -5.76 -9.71 -7.16
CA VAL A 114 -5.44 -11.00 -6.54
C VAL A 114 -6.46 -12.07 -6.94
N ALA A 115 -7.75 -11.72 -6.93
CA ALA A 115 -8.81 -12.61 -7.36
C ALA A 115 -8.71 -12.98 -8.84
N ALA A 116 -8.37 -12.02 -9.70
CA ALA A 116 -8.24 -12.23 -11.15
C ALA A 116 -7.06 -13.14 -11.52
N LEU A 117 -5.93 -13.01 -10.82
CA LEU A 117 -4.77 -13.88 -11.04
C LEU A 117 -4.95 -15.28 -10.46
N ASN A 118 -5.80 -15.43 -9.43
CA ASN A 118 -6.17 -16.71 -8.81
C ASN A 118 -4.96 -17.59 -8.45
N LEU A 119 -3.88 -16.96 -7.98
CA LEU A 119 -2.68 -17.63 -7.50
C LEU A 119 -2.80 -17.96 -6.01
N LYS A 120 -2.04 -18.96 -5.56
CA LYS A 120 -1.84 -19.17 -4.13
C LYS A 120 -1.07 -17.98 -3.54
N LYS A 121 -1.12 -17.86 -2.21
CA LYS A 121 -0.34 -16.86 -1.48
C LYS A 121 1.17 -17.12 -1.62
N GLY A 122 1.97 -16.05 -1.63
CA GLY A 122 3.44 -16.08 -1.65
C GLY A 122 4.06 -15.89 -3.03
N HIS A 123 3.27 -15.52 -4.05
CA HIS A 123 3.74 -15.39 -5.44
C HIS A 123 4.17 -13.97 -5.83
N TRP A 124 4.02 -13.00 -4.92
CA TRP A 124 4.29 -11.60 -5.18
C TRP A 124 5.68 -11.19 -4.70
N TYR A 125 6.34 -10.38 -5.51
CA TYR A 125 7.70 -9.90 -5.32
C TYR A 125 7.82 -8.43 -5.69
N VAL A 126 8.88 -7.78 -5.24
CA VAL A 126 9.23 -6.39 -5.62
C VAL A 126 10.65 -6.30 -6.13
N CYS A 127 10.84 -5.49 -7.17
CA CYS A 127 12.15 -5.17 -7.70
C CYS A 127 12.94 -4.25 -6.74
N PRO A 128 14.24 -3.98 -7.00
CA PRO A 128 15.06 -3.13 -6.11
C PRO A 128 14.51 -1.71 -5.93
N LYS A 129 13.77 -1.20 -6.93
CA LYS A 129 13.12 0.11 -6.87
C LYS A 129 11.72 0.07 -6.27
N GLY A 130 11.16 -1.12 -6.02
CA GLY A 130 9.88 -1.31 -5.34
C GLY A 130 8.70 -1.72 -6.23
N HIS A 131 8.89 -1.94 -7.53
CA HIS A 131 7.81 -2.33 -8.47
C HIS A 131 7.33 -3.75 -8.21
N PRO A 132 6.04 -3.96 -7.88
CA PRO A 132 5.48 -5.28 -7.69
C PRO A 132 5.49 -6.08 -8.98
N TYR A 133 5.83 -7.36 -8.88
CA TYR A 133 5.69 -8.33 -9.95
C TYR A 133 5.30 -9.68 -9.36
N VAL A 134 4.83 -10.58 -10.22
CA VAL A 134 4.41 -11.92 -9.81
C VAL A 134 5.30 -12.95 -10.48
N ILE A 135 5.66 -13.99 -9.73
CA ILE A 135 6.21 -15.21 -10.28
C ILE A 135 5.08 -16.23 -10.25
N THR A 136 4.63 -16.66 -11.43
CA THR A 136 3.51 -17.59 -11.59
C THR A 136 3.96 -19.04 -11.29
N GLU A 137 3.36 -20.05 -11.92
CA GLU A 137 3.74 -21.47 -11.81
C GLU A 137 3.94 -21.93 -10.35
N CYS A 138 5.15 -22.33 -9.97
CA CYS A 138 5.50 -22.78 -8.62
C CYS A 138 5.80 -21.64 -7.64
N GLY A 139 5.80 -20.39 -8.11
CA GLY A 139 6.12 -19.19 -7.33
C GLY A 139 7.61 -19.01 -7.05
N GLY A 140 8.47 -19.97 -7.39
CA GLY A 140 9.92 -19.85 -7.19
C GLY A 140 10.64 -19.25 -8.41
N ALA A 141 11.62 -18.39 -8.16
CA ALA A 141 12.33 -17.68 -9.21
C ALA A 141 13.28 -18.59 -10.01
N ASN A 142 12.90 -18.95 -11.23
CA ASN A 142 13.72 -19.79 -12.11
C ASN A 142 14.12 -19.13 -13.45
N GLN A 143 13.66 -17.90 -13.66
CA GLN A 143 14.05 -17.08 -14.80
C GLN A 143 14.33 -15.64 -14.35
N GLU A 144 15.33 -15.01 -14.98
CA GLU A 144 15.58 -13.57 -14.86
C GLU A 144 14.89 -12.81 -16.00
N SER A 145 14.39 -11.61 -15.67
CA SER A 145 13.85 -10.66 -16.64
C SER A 145 14.18 -9.22 -16.22
N LEU A 146 13.68 -8.25 -16.97
CA LEU A 146 13.78 -6.83 -16.64
C LEU A 146 12.43 -6.32 -16.13
N CYS A 147 12.46 -5.53 -15.06
CA CYS A 147 11.29 -4.82 -14.56
C CYS A 147 10.69 -3.96 -15.69
N PRO A 148 9.38 -4.11 -16.00
CA PRO A 148 8.74 -3.34 -17.07
C PRO A 148 8.82 -1.82 -16.87
N GLU A 149 8.92 -1.37 -15.62
CA GLU A 149 8.88 0.04 -15.23
C GLU A 149 10.28 0.64 -15.14
N CYS A 150 11.18 0.05 -14.35
CA CYS A 150 12.51 0.62 -14.11
C CYS A 150 13.68 -0.09 -14.79
N ARG A 151 13.42 -1.20 -15.48
CA ARG A 151 14.41 -2.06 -16.17
C ARG A 151 15.52 -2.65 -15.29
N GLU A 152 15.37 -2.61 -13.96
CA GLU A 152 16.23 -3.39 -13.07
C GLU A 152 15.98 -4.88 -13.25
N LYS A 153 16.99 -5.71 -12.95
CA LYS A 153 16.85 -7.17 -13.00
C LYS A 153 15.83 -7.67 -11.96
N ILE A 154 14.94 -8.53 -12.40
CA ILE A 154 13.92 -9.21 -11.58
C ILE A 154 13.95 -10.72 -11.77
N GLY A 155 13.35 -11.46 -10.84
CA GLY A 155 13.33 -12.92 -10.87
C GLY A 155 14.56 -13.54 -10.23
N GLY A 156 15.13 -14.57 -10.86
CA GLY A 156 16.21 -15.38 -10.27
C GLY A 156 16.39 -16.72 -10.98
N GLN A 157 17.17 -17.63 -10.40
CA GLN A 157 17.47 -18.93 -11.01
C GLN A 157 17.44 -20.04 -9.96
N LYS A 158 17.11 -21.26 -10.36
CA LYS A 158 17.09 -22.44 -9.47
C LYS A 158 16.20 -22.23 -8.23
N HIS A 159 15.07 -21.54 -8.43
CA HIS A 159 14.14 -21.12 -7.39
C HIS A 159 14.75 -20.19 -6.33
N GLN A 160 15.91 -19.58 -6.61
CA GLN A 160 16.54 -18.57 -5.78
C GLN A 160 16.30 -17.20 -6.38
N LEU A 161 15.55 -16.39 -5.65
CA LEU A 161 15.33 -14.99 -6.00
C LEU A 161 16.66 -14.23 -6.00
N LEU A 162 16.82 -13.30 -6.94
CA LEU A 162 17.93 -12.35 -6.90
C LEU A 162 17.94 -11.62 -5.54
N SER A 163 19.12 -11.48 -4.93
CA SER A 163 19.28 -10.85 -3.61
C SER A 163 18.83 -9.39 -3.54
N THR A 164 18.74 -8.74 -4.69
CA THR A 164 18.26 -7.36 -4.84
C THR A 164 16.74 -7.25 -4.90
N ASN A 165 16.05 -8.37 -5.10
CA ASN A 165 14.59 -8.48 -5.14
C ASN A 165 14.09 -8.99 -3.79
N ARG A 166 12.81 -8.75 -3.46
CA ARG A 166 12.23 -9.19 -2.18
C ARG A 166 10.83 -9.75 -2.38
N HIS A 167 10.41 -10.64 -1.48
CA HIS A 167 9.02 -11.06 -1.36
C HIS A 167 8.12 -9.87 -0.99
N PHE A 168 6.89 -9.86 -1.49
CA PHE A 168 5.95 -8.75 -1.32
C PHE A 168 4.59 -9.24 -0.79
N ASP A 169 4.51 -9.28 0.53
CA ASP A 169 3.36 -9.76 1.32
C ASP A 169 2.13 -8.86 1.24
N LEU A 170 2.30 -7.57 0.95
CA LEU A 170 1.19 -6.60 0.91
C LEU A 170 0.09 -6.98 -0.09
N MET A 171 0.42 -7.71 -1.18
CA MET A 171 -0.56 -8.06 -2.20
C MET A 171 -1.52 -9.15 -1.76
N ASP A 172 -1.08 -10.15 -1.00
CA ASP A 172 -1.87 -11.35 -0.72
C ASP A 172 -1.86 -11.76 0.76
N ASN A 173 -1.22 -10.97 1.62
CA ASN A 173 -1.01 -11.24 3.04
C ASN A 173 -0.36 -12.62 3.26
N SER A 174 0.66 -12.94 2.46
CA SER A 174 1.49 -14.13 2.63
C SER A 174 2.58 -13.89 3.66
N GLN A 175 2.80 -14.85 4.56
CA GLN A 175 3.87 -14.75 5.55
C GLN A 175 5.25 -15.06 4.95
N TYR A 176 5.28 -15.86 3.88
CA TYR A 176 6.50 -16.33 3.23
C TYR A 176 6.24 -16.50 1.73
N ALA A 177 7.31 -16.42 0.95
CA ALA A 177 7.29 -16.77 -0.46
C ALA A 177 6.82 -18.21 -0.67
N ALA A 178 6.09 -18.46 -1.75
CA ALA A 178 5.56 -19.77 -2.12
C ALA A 178 6.67 -20.83 -2.23
N TRP A 179 7.87 -20.39 -2.60
CA TRP A 179 9.08 -21.20 -2.58
C TRP A 179 10.03 -20.74 -1.47
N SER A 180 9.87 -21.31 -0.28
CA SER A 180 10.73 -21.08 0.89
C SER A 180 10.79 -22.33 1.77
N ASP A 181 11.85 -22.46 2.58
CA ASP A 181 11.98 -23.58 3.53
C ASP A 181 10.78 -23.62 4.50
N GLN A 182 10.26 -22.45 4.88
CA GLN A 182 9.08 -22.31 5.72
C GLN A 182 7.78 -22.75 5.02
N ALA A 183 7.64 -22.48 3.71
CA ALA A 183 6.51 -22.99 2.93
C ALA A 183 6.55 -24.52 2.80
N ASN A 184 7.74 -25.12 2.74
CA ASN A 184 7.95 -26.56 2.65
C ASN A 184 7.66 -27.30 3.97
N LEU A 185 7.83 -26.64 5.13
CA LEU A 185 7.53 -27.22 6.44
C LEU A 185 6.02 -27.40 6.71
N ASN A 186 5.16 -26.64 6.03
CA ASN A 186 3.70 -26.76 6.14
C ASN A 186 3.12 -27.96 5.36
N PHE A 187 3.95 -28.76 4.69
CA PHE A 187 3.56 -29.99 3.99
C PHE A 187 3.93 -31.28 4.72
N ILE A 188 4.43 -31.21 5.96
CA ILE A 188 4.54 -32.41 6.79
C ILE A 188 3.14 -32.73 7.32
N PRO A 189 2.47 -33.82 6.88
CA PRO A 189 1.20 -34.21 7.49
C PRO A 189 1.43 -34.41 8.98
N GLN A 190 0.68 -33.69 9.82
CA GLN A 190 0.61 -33.96 11.25
C GLN A 190 -0.11 -35.29 11.47
N ASN A 191 0.60 -36.39 11.21
CA ASN A 191 0.19 -37.74 11.57
C ASN A 191 1.36 -38.40 12.29
N ILE A 192 1.43 -38.19 13.61
CA ILE A 192 1.83 -39.19 14.61
C ILE A 192 0.91 -39.01 15.81
#